data_AF-A0A7Y5ZYD8-F1
#
_entry.id   AF-A0A7Y5ZYD8-F1
#
_cell.length_a   1.000
_cell.length_b   1.000
_cell.length_c   1.000
_cell.angle_alpha   90.00
_cell.angle_beta   90.00
_cell.angle_gamma   90.00
#
_symmetry.space_group_name_H-M   'P 1'
#
loop_
_entity.id
_entity.type
_entity.pdbx_description
1 polymer ?
#
loop_
_entity_poly.entity_id
_entity_poly.type
_entity_poly.pdbx_seq_one_letter_code
_entity_poly.pdbx_strand_id
1 'polypeptide(L)'
;GLGEASRVVRQADALVSMGTVAAGVRAGSVPLGHLDELARVASSATPEVAAVLRTVEAQEQVVGMARVASRPDFARALARWVAAQDPGALEAEHEVQRRERFFSMSVQPGGVFLKGRLDRVAGETLRVALDAMGQYGDQTRSPGQASADALAMLA
;
A
#
# COMPACT_ATOMS: atom_id res chain seq x y z
N GLY A 1 16.97 -10.27 -20.38
CA GLY A 1 16.16 -9.24 -21.06
C GLY A 1 16.22 -7.92 -20.29
N LEU A 2 15.61 -6.84 -20.80
CA LEU A 2 15.70 -5.48 -20.22
C LEU A 2 15.32 -5.42 -18.72
N GLY A 3 14.27 -6.13 -18.30
CA GLY A 3 13.86 -6.14 -16.88
C GLY A 3 14.91 -6.71 -15.92
N GLU A 4 15.68 -7.71 -16.37
CA GLU A 4 16.78 -8.28 -15.58
C GLU A 4 17.95 -7.30 -15.48
N ALA A 5 18.26 -6.58 -16.57
CA ALA A 5 19.29 -5.54 -16.55
C ALA A 5 18.92 -4.40 -15.58
N SER A 6 17.68 -3.91 -15.61
CA SER A 6 17.20 -2.89 -14.66
C SER A 6 17.25 -3.38 -13.22
N ARG A 7 16.95 -4.67 -12.97
CA ARG A 7 17.06 -5.27 -11.65
C ARG A 7 18.51 -5.27 -11.16
N VAL A 8 19.46 -5.73 -11.96
CA VAL A 8 20.88 -5.76 -11.59
C VAL A 8 21.42 -4.36 -11.30
N VAL A 9 21.07 -3.36 -12.12
CA VAL A 9 21.49 -1.96 -11.89
C VAL A 9 20.96 -1.45 -10.54
N ARG A 10 19.66 -1.63 -10.25
CA ARG A 10 19.10 -1.21 -8.96
C ARG A 10 19.77 -1.90 -7.76
N GLN A 11 20.07 -3.19 -7.88
CA GLN A 11 20.80 -3.92 -6.82
C GLN A 11 22.22 -3.37 -6.64
N ALA A 12 22.92 -3.04 -7.72
CA ALA A 12 24.23 -2.42 -7.67
C ALA A 12 24.18 -1.03 -7.00
N ASP A 13 23.22 -0.19 -7.37
CA ASP A 13 23.03 1.14 -6.77
C ASP A 13 22.78 1.04 -5.26
N ALA A 14 21.96 0.07 -4.83
CA ALA A 14 21.73 -0.19 -3.41
C ALA A 14 23.02 -0.62 -2.69
N LEU A 15 23.83 -1.50 -3.29
CA LEU A 15 25.09 -1.95 -2.69
C LEU A 15 26.14 -0.84 -2.61
N VAL A 16 26.21 0.05 -3.61
CA VAL A 16 27.14 1.19 -3.62
C VAL A 16 26.74 2.22 -2.56
N SER A 17 25.44 2.45 -2.39
CA SER A 17 24.91 3.46 -1.45
C SER A 17 24.76 2.97 -0.01
N MET A 18 24.71 1.65 0.23
CA MET A 18 24.43 1.04 1.53
C MET A 18 25.52 0.03 1.95
N GLY A 19 26.65 0.54 2.46
CA GLY A 19 27.83 -0.25 2.80
C GLY A 19 27.60 -1.38 3.81
N THR A 20 26.76 -1.17 4.84
CA THR A 20 26.42 -2.19 5.83
C THR A 20 25.58 -3.31 5.22
N VAL A 21 24.65 -2.98 4.32
CA VAL A 21 23.91 -3.98 3.54
C VAL A 21 24.84 -4.75 2.62
N ALA A 22 25.76 -4.07 1.94
CA ALA A 22 26.75 -4.72 1.08
C ALA A 22 27.68 -5.68 1.84
N ALA A 23 28.08 -5.33 3.06
CA ALA A 23 28.77 -6.26 3.96
C ALA A 23 27.87 -7.45 4.33
N GLY A 24 26.60 -7.21 4.63
CA GLY A 24 25.62 -8.24 4.95
C GLY A 24 25.38 -9.24 3.81
N VAL A 25 25.34 -8.77 2.56
CA VAL A 25 25.24 -9.62 1.35
C VAL A 25 26.50 -10.44 1.16
N ARG A 26 27.70 -9.83 1.27
CA ARG A 26 28.98 -10.57 1.18
C ARG A 26 29.10 -11.65 2.25
N ALA A 27 28.59 -11.39 3.45
CA ALA A 27 28.56 -12.34 4.55
C ALA A 27 27.42 -13.39 4.46
N GLY A 28 26.55 -13.31 3.45
CA GLY A 28 25.40 -14.22 3.28
C GLY A 28 24.23 -13.96 4.23
N SER A 29 24.34 -12.98 5.13
CA SER A 29 23.29 -12.62 6.09
C SER A 29 22.13 -11.82 5.47
N VAL A 30 22.33 -11.27 4.27
CA VAL A 30 21.29 -10.63 3.45
C VAL A 30 21.21 -11.39 2.12
N PRO A 31 20.22 -12.27 1.93
CA PRO A 31 20.05 -12.98 0.66
C PRO A 31 19.73 -12.01 -0.49
N LEU A 32 20.11 -12.39 -1.73
CA LEU A 32 19.87 -11.54 -2.91
C LEU A 32 18.38 -11.23 -3.17
N GLY A 33 17.48 -12.12 -2.75
CA GLY A 33 16.04 -11.88 -2.80
C GLY A 33 15.60 -10.74 -1.88
N HIS A 34 16.21 -10.60 -0.71
CA HIS A 34 15.96 -9.49 0.23
C HIS A 34 16.60 -8.20 -0.28
N LEU A 35 17.80 -8.28 -0.87
CA LEU A 35 18.42 -7.14 -1.56
C LEU A 35 17.54 -6.61 -2.70
N ASP A 36 16.89 -7.49 -3.47
CA ASP A 36 15.96 -7.06 -4.53
C ASP A 36 14.77 -6.25 -3.99
N GLU A 37 14.17 -6.69 -2.88
CA GLU A 37 13.07 -5.94 -2.24
C GLU A 37 13.55 -4.59 -1.71
N LEU A 38 14.71 -4.55 -1.05
CA LEU A 38 15.30 -3.30 -0.57
C LEU A 38 15.60 -2.33 -1.71
N ALA A 39 16.24 -2.82 -2.78
CA ALA A 39 16.57 -2.02 -3.94
C ALA A 39 15.32 -1.47 -4.64
N ARG A 40 14.23 -2.24 -4.70
CA ARG A 40 12.94 -1.77 -5.21
C ARG A 40 12.39 -0.63 -4.36
N VAL A 41 12.34 -0.81 -3.04
CA VAL A 41 11.84 0.21 -2.11
C VAL A 41 12.68 1.48 -2.16
N ALA A 42 14.01 1.36 -2.15
CA ALA A 42 14.92 2.49 -2.24
C ALA A 42 14.77 3.27 -3.57
N SER A 43 14.50 2.58 -4.68
CA SER A 43 14.34 3.23 -6.00
C SER A 43 13.05 4.03 -6.16
N SER A 44 12.03 3.75 -5.35
CA SER A 44 10.75 4.46 -5.36
C SER A 44 10.53 5.36 -4.13
N ALA A 45 11.51 5.42 -3.23
CA ALA A 45 11.43 6.19 -2.01
C ALA A 45 11.54 7.69 -2.28
N THR A 46 10.93 8.49 -1.39
CA THR A 46 11.17 9.95 -1.34
C THR A 46 12.65 10.23 -1.03
N PRO A 47 13.20 11.40 -1.43
CA PRO A 47 14.59 11.75 -1.12
C PRO A 47 14.95 11.65 0.36
N GLU A 48 14.02 12.00 1.23
CA GLU A 48 14.13 11.95 2.69
C GLU A 48 14.28 10.50 3.17
N VAL A 49 13.38 9.61 2.76
CA VAL A 49 13.46 8.16 3.09
C VAL A 49 14.71 7.53 2.50
N ALA A 50 15.08 7.88 1.28
CA ALA A 50 16.30 7.40 0.64
C ALA A 50 17.56 7.87 1.39
N ALA A 51 17.55 9.05 2.02
CA ALA A 51 18.62 9.50 2.91
C ALA A 51 18.65 8.68 4.21
N VAL A 52 17.49 8.42 4.82
CA VAL A 52 17.37 7.57 6.03
C VAL A 52 17.90 6.16 5.77
N LEU A 53 17.51 5.53 4.65
CA LEU A 53 17.98 4.20 4.26
C LEU A 53 19.51 4.10 4.09
N ARG A 54 20.19 5.23 3.85
CA ARG A 54 21.65 5.30 3.71
C ARG A 54 22.38 5.48 5.05
N THR A 55 21.67 5.74 6.16
CA THR A 55 22.28 5.77 7.50
C THR A 55 22.75 4.39 7.93
N VAL A 56 23.75 4.31 8.81
CA VAL A 56 24.28 3.02 9.28
C VAL A 56 23.23 2.31 10.13
N GLU A 57 22.54 3.05 10.99
CA GLU A 57 21.53 2.57 11.92
C GLU A 57 20.34 1.93 11.17
N ALA A 58 19.85 2.59 10.12
CA ALA A 58 18.81 2.03 9.27
C ALA A 58 19.25 0.73 8.59
N GLN A 59 20.48 0.69 8.08
CA GLN A 59 21.01 -0.49 7.42
C GLN A 59 21.20 -1.65 8.39
N GLU A 60 21.64 -1.40 9.61
CA GLU A 60 21.73 -2.44 10.66
C GLU A 60 20.36 -3.02 10.99
N GLN A 61 19.32 -2.18 11.07
CA GLN A 61 17.96 -2.63 11.26
C GLN A 61 17.48 -3.50 10.10
N VAL A 62 17.76 -3.10 8.85
CA VAL A 62 17.42 -3.86 7.64
C VAL A 62 18.16 -5.21 7.61
N VAL A 63 19.45 -5.23 7.93
CA VAL A 63 20.22 -6.48 8.05
C VAL A 63 19.65 -7.37 9.17
N GLY A 64 19.25 -6.78 10.29
CA GLY A 64 18.58 -7.49 11.38
C GLY A 64 17.28 -8.17 10.92
N MET A 65 16.44 -7.47 10.16
CA MET A 65 15.23 -8.04 9.56
C MET A 65 15.56 -9.19 8.61
N ALA A 66 16.57 -9.04 7.75
CA ALA A 66 16.93 -10.04 6.74
C ALA A 66 17.45 -11.36 7.36
N ARG A 67 18.09 -11.30 8.53
CA ARG A 67 18.62 -12.48 9.23
C ARG A 67 17.55 -13.43 9.74
N VAL A 68 16.38 -12.91 10.09
CA VAL A 68 15.33 -13.68 10.78
C VAL A 68 14.09 -13.92 9.93
N ALA A 69 13.84 -13.06 8.94
CA ALA A 69 12.62 -13.10 8.15
C ALA A 69 12.80 -13.85 6.83
N SER A 70 11.77 -14.64 6.47
CA SER A 70 11.59 -15.12 5.10
C SER A 70 11.49 -13.92 4.14
N ARG A 71 11.70 -14.12 2.83
CA ARG A 71 11.59 -13.01 1.86
C ARG A 71 10.22 -12.30 1.91
N PRO A 72 9.06 -12.99 1.93
CA PRO A 72 7.76 -12.34 2.06
C PRO A 72 7.60 -11.54 3.36
N ASP A 73 8.08 -12.09 4.48
CA ASP A 73 7.97 -11.43 5.78
C ASP A 73 8.90 -10.21 5.87
N PHE A 74 10.10 -10.32 5.27
CA PHE A 74 11.03 -9.21 5.13
C PHE A 74 10.42 -8.08 4.31
N ALA A 75 9.82 -8.38 3.15
CA ALA A 75 9.19 -7.36 2.32
C ALA A 75 8.09 -6.61 3.10
N ARG A 76 7.26 -7.34 3.85
CA ARG A 76 6.20 -6.73 4.68
C ARG A 76 6.77 -5.93 5.84
N ALA A 77 7.81 -6.43 6.52
CA ALA A 77 8.47 -5.73 7.61
C ALA A 77 9.15 -4.44 7.13
N LEU A 78 9.88 -4.50 6.01
CA LEU A 78 10.54 -3.37 5.39
C LEU A 78 9.54 -2.30 4.95
N ALA A 79 8.44 -2.69 4.28
CA ALA A 79 7.41 -1.74 3.86
C ALA A 79 6.80 -0.99 5.06
N ARG A 80 6.48 -1.70 6.15
CA ARG A 80 5.97 -1.06 7.38
C ARG A 80 6.99 -0.14 8.03
N TRP A 81 8.25 -0.57 8.08
CA TRP A 81 9.32 0.22 8.67
C TRP A 81 9.57 1.51 7.87
N VAL A 82 9.59 1.41 6.53
CA VAL A 82 9.73 2.57 5.64
C VAL A 82 8.53 3.51 5.75
N ALA A 83 7.30 3.00 5.79
CA ALA A 83 6.11 3.82 5.99
C ALA A 83 6.17 4.62 7.31
N ALA A 84 6.79 4.06 8.36
CA ALA A 84 7.01 4.79 9.61
C ALA A 84 8.07 5.92 9.50
N GLN A 85 8.95 5.88 8.49
CA GLN A 85 9.93 6.93 8.22
C GLN A 85 9.36 8.07 7.36
N ASP A 86 8.18 7.87 6.74
CA ASP A 86 7.53 8.87 5.88
C ASP A 86 6.07 9.12 6.25
N PRO A 87 5.80 9.76 7.41
CA PRO A 87 4.45 10.16 7.77
C PRO A 87 3.81 11.06 6.68
N GLY A 88 4.62 11.89 6.01
CA GLY A 88 4.19 12.82 4.98
C GLY A 88 3.71 12.12 3.69
N ALA A 89 4.39 11.07 3.23
CA ALA A 89 3.94 10.28 2.09
C ALA A 89 2.69 9.46 2.40
N LEU A 90 2.54 8.94 3.63
CA LEU A 90 1.31 8.28 4.05
C LEU A 90 0.12 9.25 4.04
N GLU A 91 0.33 10.46 4.55
CA GLU A 91 -0.69 11.51 4.53
C GLU A 91 -0.98 11.99 3.10
N ALA A 92 0.04 12.10 2.25
CA ALA A 92 -0.14 12.42 0.83
C ALA A 92 -0.93 11.34 0.08
N GLU A 93 -0.70 10.04 0.37
CA GLU A 93 -1.47 8.96 -0.24
C GLU A 93 -2.95 9.02 0.20
N HIS A 94 -3.21 9.27 1.49
CA HIS A 94 -4.56 9.49 1.98
C HIS A 94 -5.22 10.70 1.33
N GLU A 95 -4.49 11.81 1.18
CA GLU A 95 -4.99 13.01 0.51
C GLU A 95 -5.22 12.81 -0.99
N VAL A 96 -4.38 12.02 -1.67
CA VAL A 96 -4.62 11.61 -3.06
C VAL A 96 -5.93 10.85 -3.13
N GLN A 97 -6.11 9.78 -2.34
CA GLN A 97 -7.34 8.97 -2.34
C GLN A 97 -8.58 9.82 -2.00
N ARG A 98 -8.44 10.79 -1.09
CA ARG A 98 -9.49 11.71 -0.70
C ARG A 98 -9.87 12.69 -1.83
N ARG A 99 -8.89 13.32 -2.49
CA ARG A 99 -9.11 14.23 -3.63
C ARG A 99 -9.75 13.54 -4.81
N GLU A 100 -9.47 12.27 -4.91
CA GLU A 100 -9.95 11.36 -5.92
C GLU A 100 -11.38 10.86 -5.71
N ARG A 101 -12.00 11.19 -4.55
CA ARG A 101 -13.41 10.92 -4.29
C ARG A 101 -14.28 11.68 -5.28
N PHE A 102 -15.29 11.00 -5.81
CA PHE A 102 -16.32 11.64 -6.60
C PHE A 102 -17.63 10.89 -6.43
N PHE A 103 -18.74 11.60 -6.65
CA PHE A 103 -20.07 11.03 -6.65
C PHE A 103 -20.92 11.77 -7.68
N SER A 104 -21.68 11.00 -8.44
CA SER A 104 -22.55 11.48 -9.51
C SER A 104 -23.89 10.74 -9.42
N MET A 105 -24.97 11.49 -9.59
CA MET A 105 -26.33 10.96 -9.74
C MET A 105 -26.83 11.28 -11.13
N SER A 106 -27.40 10.29 -11.82
CA SER A 106 -28.00 10.47 -13.14
C SER A 106 -29.43 10.00 -13.11
N VAL A 107 -30.36 10.95 -13.26
CA VAL A 107 -31.80 10.67 -13.30
C VAL A 107 -32.18 10.15 -14.69
N GLN A 108 -32.93 9.06 -14.72
CA GLN A 108 -33.47 8.45 -15.94
C GLN A 108 -34.96 8.14 -15.76
N PRO A 109 -35.73 8.00 -16.85
CA PRO A 109 -37.08 7.45 -16.75
C PRO A 109 -37.01 6.04 -16.14
N GLY A 110 -37.51 5.90 -14.90
CA GLY A 110 -37.48 4.63 -14.16
C GLY A 110 -36.54 4.60 -12.94
N GLY A 111 -35.73 5.64 -12.69
CA GLY A 111 -34.94 5.73 -11.46
C GLY A 111 -33.74 6.65 -11.51
N VAL A 112 -32.86 6.51 -10.52
CA VAL A 112 -31.61 7.28 -10.41
C VAL A 112 -30.44 6.33 -10.35
N PHE A 113 -29.47 6.51 -11.24
CA PHE A 113 -28.20 5.81 -11.19
C PHE A 113 -27.21 6.58 -10.33
N LEU A 114 -26.60 5.88 -9.37
CA LEU A 114 -25.55 6.42 -8.52
C LEU A 114 -24.22 5.81 -8.95
N LYS A 115 -23.21 6.65 -9.13
CA LYS A 115 -21.84 6.21 -9.42
C LYS A 115 -20.87 7.09 -8.65
N GLY A 116 -19.85 6.49 -8.08
CA GLY A 116 -18.83 7.24 -7.37
C GLY A 116 -17.62 6.41 -7.04
N ARG A 117 -16.66 7.09 -6.41
CA ARG A 117 -15.50 6.49 -5.79
C ARG A 117 -15.30 7.12 -4.43
N LEU A 118 -15.09 6.26 -3.44
CA LEU A 118 -14.75 6.63 -2.08
C LEU A 118 -13.32 6.17 -1.81
N ASP A 119 -12.61 6.87 -0.92
CA ASP A 119 -11.40 6.28 -0.37
C ASP A 119 -11.74 5.16 0.61
N ARG A 120 -10.70 4.47 1.08
CA ARG A 120 -10.84 3.33 1.97
C ARG A 120 -11.66 3.65 3.23
N VAL A 121 -11.44 4.81 3.85
CA VAL A 121 -12.09 5.18 5.12
C VAL A 121 -13.56 5.49 4.88
N ALA A 122 -13.89 6.31 3.88
CA ALA A 122 -15.27 6.64 3.56
C ALA A 122 -16.06 5.43 3.03
N GLY A 123 -15.43 4.56 2.23
CA GLY A 123 -16.05 3.34 1.72
C GLY A 123 -16.41 2.37 2.84
N GLU A 124 -15.50 2.16 3.79
CA GLU A 124 -15.77 1.31 4.95
C GLU A 124 -16.84 1.92 5.87
N THR A 125 -16.79 3.25 6.08
CA THR A 125 -17.81 3.96 6.87
C THR A 125 -19.20 3.79 6.26
N LEU A 126 -19.33 3.97 4.93
CA LEU A 126 -20.60 3.77 4.23
C LEU A 126 -21.06 2.31 4.33
N ARG A 127 -20.16 1.35 4.16
CA ARG A 127 -20.47 -0.09 4.29
C ARG A 127 -21.06 -0.40 5.67
N VAL A 128 -20.40 0.05 6.73
CA VAL A 128 -20.88 -0.13 8.11
C VAL A 128 -22.24 0.53 8.32
N ALA A 129 -22.44 1.73 7.79
CA ALA A 129 -23.73 2.43 7.90
C ALA A 129 -24.86 1.67 7.17
N LEU A 130 -24.60 1.15 5.97
CA LEU A 130 -25.57 0.35 5.21
C LEU A 130 -25.88 -0.98 5.93
N ASP A 131 -24.87 -1.67 6.44
CA ASP A 131 -25.05 -2.91 7.21
C ASP A 131 -25.91 -2.67 8.46
N ALA A 132 -25.73 -1.52 9.12
CA ALA A 132 -26.52 -1.14 10.30
C ALA A 132 -28.01 -0.91 10.00
N MET A 133 -28.38 -0.67 8.73
CA MET A 133 -29.80 -0.56 8.34
C MET A 133 -30.51 -1.91 8.30
N GLY A 134 -29.78 -3.02 8.44
CA GLY A 134 -30.35 -4.36 8.57
C GLY A 134 -31.10 -4.84 7.33
N GLN A 135 -30.80 -4.28 6.16
CA GLN A 135 -31.36 -4.76 4.89
C GLN A 135 -30.46 -5.83 4.29
N TYR A 136 -31.03 -7.02 4.11
CA TYR A 136 -30.35 -8.16 3.51
C TYR A 136 -31.18 -8.69 2.34
N GLY A 137 -30.49 -9.22 1.32
CA GLY A 137 -31.15 -9.90 0.22
C GLY A 137 -31.94 -11.11 0.72
N ASP A 138 -33.04 -11.41 0.04
CA ASP A 138 -33.93 -12.53 0.34
C ASP A 138 -34.40 -13.20 -0.96
N GLN A 139 -35.45 -14.03 -0.91
CA GLN A 139 -35.96 -14.74 -2.08
C GLN A 139 -36.60 -13.82 -3.14
N THR A 140 -36.99 -12.60 -2.77
CA THR A 140 -37.66 -11.64 -3.66
C THR A 140 -36.79 -10.41 -3.97
N ARG A 141 -35.73 -10.17 -3.18
CA ARG A 141 -34.80 -9.05 -3.34
C ARG A 141 -33.36 -9.52 -3.45
N SER A 142 -32.68 -9.09 -4.51
CA SER A 142 -31.24 -9.23 -4.64
C SER A 142 -30.49 -8.44 -3.56
N PRO A 143 -29.22 -8.78 -3.24
CA PRO A 143 -28.39 -7.99 -2.33
C PRO A 143 -28.23 -6.52 -2.76
N GLY A 144 -28.21 -6.27 -4.08
CA GLY A 144 -28.18 -4.91 -4.63
C GLY A 144 -29.46 -4.13 -4.34
N GLN A 145 -30.63 -4.77 -4.45
CA GLN A 145 -31.91 -4.15 -4.09
C GLN A 145 -32.00 -3.87 -2.59
N ALA A 146 -31.62 -4.83 -1.74
CA ALA A 146 -31.57 -4.61 -0.30
C ALA A 146 -30.58 -3.50 0.10
N SER A 147 -29.42 -3.42 -0.57
CA SER A 147 -28.47 -2.32 -0.35
C SER A 147 -29.03 -0.97 -0.79
N ALA A 148 -29.83 -0.93 -1.86
CA ALA A 148 -30.53 0.28 -2.28
C ALA A 148 -31.61 0.70 -1.28
N ASP A 149 -32.35 -0.25 -0.70
CA ASP A 149 -33.30 0.00 0.39
C ASP A 149 -32.57 0.56 1.63
N ALA A 150 -31.43 -0.03 2.02
CA ALA A 150 -30.59 0.48 3.11
C ALA A 150 -30.12 1.91 2.85
N LEU A 151 -29.68 2.20 1.62
CA LEU A 151 -29.26 3.54 1.25
C LEU A 151 -30.40 4.56 1.33
N ALA A 152 -31.61 4.17 0.92
CA ALA A 152 -32.80 5.01 1.02
C ALA A 152 -33.25 5.25 2.47
N MET A 153 -33.00 4.30 3.38
CA MET A 153 -33.26 4.49 4.83
C MET A 153 -32.22 5.38 5.51
N LEU A 154 -30.98 5.36 5.02
CA LEU A 154 -29.87 6.12 5.59
C LEU A 154 -29.93 7.63 5.27
N ALA A 155 -30.55 8.00 4.15
CA ALA A 155 -30.61 9.37 3.61
C ALA A 155 -31.87 10.12 4.04
#